data_AF-A0AAU9SP31-F1
#
_entry.id   AF-A0AAU9SP31-F1
#
_cell.length_a   1.000
_cell.length_b   1.000
_cell.length_c   1.000
_cell.angle_alpha   90.00
_cell.angle_beta   90.00
_cell.angle_gamma   90.00
#
_symmetry.space_group_name_H-M   'P 1'
#
loop_
_entity.id
_entity.type
_entity.pdbx_description
1 polymer ?
#
loop_
_entity_poly.entity_id
_entity_poly.type
_entity_poly.pdbx_seq_one_letter_code
_entity_poly.pdbx_strand_id
1 'polypeptide(L)'
;MKQSFVDLQFPNGQLTYVSGEGLTTSVFVPLCGGLLQVQGQYPVNMRFSFSCKTKQGTLVCSTFGGNNPRMKTEVIHSLNDNINMICGCDCALTAYPSAFASVSFGLSKLNGNIGRSGIVVRADTPLGSVGQPSFSIQLNNAFKF
;
A
#
# COMPACT_ATOMS: atom_id res chain seq x y z
N MET A 1 -6.54 -35.03 12.22
CA MET A 1 -5.26 -34.80 11.50
C MET A 1 -4.45 -33.80 12.31
N LYS A 2 -3.16 -34.05 12.57
CA LYS A 2 -2.28 -33.05 13.20
C LYS A 2 -1.70 -32.17 12.10
N GLN A 3 -2.00 -30.87 12.13
CA GLN A 3 -1.32 -29.90 11.28
C GLN A 3 0.05 -29.61 11.89
N SER A 4 1.12 -29.82 11.12
CA SER A 4 2.47 -29.43 11.49
C SER A 4 2.70 -28.00 11.02
N PHE A 5 3.05 -27.11 11.95
CA PHE A 5 3.40 -25.72 11.67
C PHE A 5 4.87 -25.50 12.04
N VAL A 6 5.55 -24.70 11.23
CA VAL A 6 6.93 -24.25 11.47
C VAL A 6 6.93 -22.75 11.23
N ASP A 7 7.37 -21.98 12.21
CA ASP A 7 7.51 -20.54 12.06
C ASP A 7 8.93 -20.13 12.43
N LEU A 8 9.62 -19.56 11.45
CA LEU A 8 11.00 -19.12 11.53
C LEU A 8 10.97 -17.59 11.45
N GLN A 9 11.08 -16.96 12.61
CA GLN A 9 11.12 -15.51 12.72
C GLN A 9 12.57 -15.04 12.70
N PHE A 10 12.90 -14.20 11.73
CA PHE A 10 14.18 -13.52 11.58
C PHE A 10 14.02 -12.04 11.96
N PRO A 11 15.13 -11.34 12.28
CA PRO A 11 15.08 -9.90 12.58
C PRO A 11 14.43 -9.05 11.47
N ASN A 12 14.53 -9.51 10.21
CA ASN A 12 14.09 -8.79 9.01
C ASN A 12 13.06 -9.58 8.18
N GLY A 13 12.38 -10.56 8.77
CA GLY A 13 11.42 -11.38 8.01
C GLY A 13 10.85 -12.53 8.81
N GLN A 14 9.81 -13.16 8.29
CA GLN A 14 9.17 -14.32 8.88
C GLN A 14 8.88 -15.35 7.80
N LEU A 15 9.24 -16.59 8.07
CA LEU A 15 8.99 -17.74 7.20
C LEU A 15 8.10 -18.71 7.97
N THR A 16 6.84 -18.79 7.55
CA THR A 16 5.84 -19.65 8.15
C THR A 16 5.49 -20.77 7.17
N TYR A 17 5.66 -22.02 7.58
CA TYR A 17 5.24 -23.21 6.85
C TYR A 17 4.10 -23.89 7.59
N VAL A 18 3.02 -24.18 6.89
CA VAL A 18 1.86 -24.90 7.42
C VAL A 18 1.58 -26.11 6.53
N SER A 19 1.68 -27.30 7.12
CA SER A 19 1.41 -28.56 6.43
C SER A 19 -0.05 -28.61 5.98
N GLY A 20 -0.28 -28.52 4.65
CA GLY A 20 -1.59 -28.48 4.02
C GLY A 20 -1.99 -27.13 3.41
N GLU A 21 -1.39 -26.02 3.84
CA GLU A 21 -1.71 -24.65 3.36
C GLU A 21 -0.53 -24.00 2.60
N GLY A 22 0.69 -24.54 2.74
CA GLY A 22 1.86 -24.11 1.99
C GLY A 22 2.86 -23.29 2.80
N LEU A 23 3.78 -22.63 2.09
CA LEU A 23 4.90 -21.89 2.66
C LEU A 23 4.69 -20.38 2.46
N THR A 24 4.46 -19.64 3.53
CA THR A 24 4.36 -18.17 3.53
C THR A 24 5.70 -17.58 3.95
N THR A 25 6.36 -16.89 3.03
CA THR A 25 7.60 -16.15 3.29
C THR A 25 7.32 -14.64 3.25
N SER A 26 7.84 -13.92 4.22
CA SER A 26 7.82 -12.47 4.28
C SER A 26 9.21 -11.98 4.65
N VAL A 27 9.79 -11.10 3.85
CA VAL A 27 11.13 -10.56 4.08
C VAL A 27 11.13 -9.08 3.76
N PHE A 28 11.68 -8.29 4.68
CA PHE A 28 11.82 -6.86 4.58
C PHE A 28 13.32 -6.53 4.51
N VAL A 29 13.75 -6.06 3.35
CA VAL A 29 15.16 -5.75 3.10
C VAL A 29 15.27 -4.25 2.80
N PRO A 30 15.95 -3.46 3.65
CA PRO A 30 16.30 -2.10 3.31
C PRO A 30 17.34 -2.11 2.17
N LEU A 31 17.05 -1.44 1.06
CA LEU A 31 17.88 -1.39 -0.15
C LEU A 31 17.99 0.04 -0.65
N CYS A 32 19.23 0.58 -0.70
CA CYS A 32 19.55 1.89 -1.30
C CYS A 32 18.71 3.08 -0.80
N GLY A 33 18.25 3.07 0.46
CA GLY A 33 17.37 4.12 1.02
C GLY A 33 15.87 3.89 0.81
N GLY A 34 15.50 2.76 0.19
CA GLY A 34 14.14 2.23 0.14
C GLY A 34 13.98 0.94 0.95
N LEU A 35 12.76 0.43 0.99
CA LEU A 35 12.39 -0.83 1.62
C LEU A 35 11.80 -1.77 0.57
N LEU A 36 12.46 -2.90 0.35
CA LEU A 36 11.95 -4.02 -0.42
C LEU A 36 11.24 -4.99 0.53
N GLN A 37 9.98 -5.25 0.26
CA GLN A 37 9.16 -6.24 0.93
C GLN A 37 8.83 -7.35 -0.07
N VAL A 38 9.23 -8.56 0.24
CA VAL A 38 8.79 -9.75 -0.49
C VAL A 38 7.84 -10.51 0.41
N GLN A 39 6.63 -10.77 -0.05
CA GLN A 39 5.62 -11.53 0.66
C GLN A 39 4.99 -12.53 -0.29
N GLY A 40 5.11 -13.82 -0.02
CA GLY A 40 4.51 -14.82 -0.89
C GLY A 40 4.18 -16.11 -0.18
N GLN A 41 3.04 -16.69 -0.51
CA GLN A 41 2.65 -18.03 -0.14
C GLN A 41 2.86 -18.96 -1.34
N TYR A 42 3.90 -19.78 -1.30
CA TYR A 42 4.13 -20.83 -2.31
C TYR A 42 3.20 -22.02 -2.02
N PRO A 43 2.47 -22.59 -3.01
CA PRO A 43 2.52 -22.36 -4.47
C PRO A 43 1.48 -21.37 -5.04
N VAL A 44 0.80 -20.59 -4.19
CA VAL A 44 -0.43 -19.86 -4.54
C VAL A 44 -0.17 -18.43 -5.05
N ASN A 45 0.67 -17.65 -4.36
CA ASN A 45 0.78 -16.22 -4.60
C ASN A 45 2.14 -15.66 -4.16
N MET A 46 2.87 -14.98 -5.03
CA MET A 46 4.05 -14.19 -4.65
C MET A 46 3.80 -12.72 -4.94
N ARG A 47 4.01 -11.86 -3.95
CA ARG A 47 3.91 -10.41 -4.01
C ARG A 47 5.24 -9.77 -3.65
N PHE A 48 5.78 -9.02 -4.57
CA PHE A 48 6.98 -8.20 -4.40
C PHE A 48 6.55 -6.75 -4.30
N SER A 49 6.92 -6.04 -3.25
CA SER A 49 6.61 -4.62 -3.06
C SER A 49 7.92 -3.89 -2.79
N PHE A 50 8.21 -2.85 -3.55
CA PHE A 50 9.38 -2.00 -3.36
C PHE A 50 8.91 -0.58 -3.10
N SER A 51 9.43 0.04 -2.05
CA SER A 51 9.15 1.44 -1.73
C SER A 51 10.44 2.22 -1.60
N CYS A 52 10.56 3.36 -2.27
CA CYS A 52 11.74 4.21 -2.20
C CYS A 52 11.33 5.68 -2.01
N LYS A 53 11.96 6.35 -1.05
CA LYS A 53 11.70 7.76 -0.78
C LYS A 53 12.81 8.62 -1.38
N THR A 54 12.44 9.56 -2.23
CA THR A 54 13.36 10.55 -2.81
C THR A 54 13.68 11.65 -1.80
N LYS A 55 14.79 12.36 -2.01
CA LYS A 55 15.20 13.51 -1.19
C LYS A 55 14.18 14.66 -1.24
N GLN A 56 13.34 14.71 -2.27
CA GLN A 56 12.30 15.72 -2.46
C GLN A 56 11.00 15.41 -1.70
N GLY A 57 10.94 14.29 -0.97
CA GLY A 57 9.74 13.90 -0.21
C GLY A 57 8.75 13.03 -1.00
N THR A 58 9.08 12.66 -2.25
CA THR A 58 8.28 11.74 -3.05
C THR A 58 8.59 10.29 -2.66
N LEU A 59 7.58 9.52 -2.28
CA LEU A 59 7.67 8.09 -2.06
C LEU A 59 7.07 7.35 -3.26
N VAL A 60 7.85 6.48 -3.90
CA VAL A 60 7.39 5.62 -5.00
C VAL A 60 7.27 4.20 -4.47
N CYS A 61 6.10 3.60 -4.61
CA CYS A 61 5.77 2.25 -4.19
C CYS A 61 5.35 1.42 -5.40
N SER A 62 6.17 0.46 -5.80
CA SER A 62 5.86 -0.46 -6.89
C SER A 62 5.61 -1.85 -6.32
N THR A 63 4.44 -2.40 -6.56
CA THR A 63 4.06 -3.76 -6.20
C THR A 63 3.88 -4.59 -7.46
N PHE A 64 4.43 -5.79 -7.48
CA PHE A 64 4.27 -6.76 -8.55
C PHE A 64 3.91 -8.12 -7.96
N GLY A 65 2.97 -8.82 -8.61
CA GLY A 65 2.53 -10.14 -8.17
C GLY A 65 1.38 -10.10 -7.17
N GLY A 66 0.76 -11.25 -6.95
CA GLY A 66 -0.59 -11.36 -6.41
C GLY A 66 -1.32 -12.59 -6.97
N ASN A 67 -2.44 -12.97 -6.34
CA ASN A 67 -3.41 -13.90 -6.94
C ASN A 67 -3.97 -13.39 -8.27
N ASN A 68 -3.89 -12.07 -8.49
CA ASN A 68 -4.08 -11.43 -9.78
C ASN A 68 -2.73 -10.82 -10.16
N PRO A 69 -2.16 -11.11 -11.36
CA PRO A 69 -0.90 -10.52 -11.81
C PRO A 69 -1.09 -9.03 -12.10
N ARG A 70 -1.19 -8.24 -11.03
CA ARG A 70 -1.38 -6.80 -11.03
C ARG A 70 -0.05 -6.15 -10.68
N MET A 71 0.45 -5.36 -11.61
CA MET A 71 1.51 -4.39 -11.40
C MET A 71 0.85 -3.11 -10.90
N LYS A 72 1.12 -2.74 -9.65
CA LYS A 72 0.60 -1.55 -9.00
C LYS A 72 1.75 -0.60 -8.75
N THR A 73 1.67 0.61 -9.28
CA THR A 73 2.66 1.66 -9.04
C THR A 73 1.96 2.83 -8.39
N GLU A 74 2.37 3.18 -7.18
CA GLU A 74 1.84 4.31 -6.40
C GLU A 74 2.95 5.33 -6.20
N VAL A 75 2.62 6.61 -6.36
CA VAL A 75 3.50 7.76 -6.12
C VAL A 75 2.81 8.63 -5.10
N ILE A 76 3.47 8.82 -3.97
CA ILE A 76 3.01 9.63 -2.84
C ILE A 76 3.93 10.84 -2.76
N HIS A 77 3.39 12.03 -3.00
CA HIS A 77 4.10 13.30 -2.89
C HIS A 77 3.52 14.14 -1.75
N SER A 78 4.34 14.39 -0.72
CA SER A 78 3.99 15.32 0.35
C SER A 78 4.34 16.74 -0.07
N LEU A 79 3.33 17.59 -0.29
CA LEU A 79 3.53 19.00 -0.65
C LEU A 79 3.82 19.87 0.59
N ASN A 80 3.30 19.47 1.75
CA ASN A 80 3.49 20.13 3.05
C ASN A 80 3.29 19.11 4.18
N ASP A 81 3.64 19.43 5.42
CA ASP A 81 3.43 18.59 6.61
C ASP A 81 1.97 18.17 6.82
N ASN A 82 1.06 18.91 6.17
CA ASN A 82 -0.40 18.78 6.28
C ASN A 82 -1.07 18.32 4.97
N ILE A 83 -0.34 18.16 3.86
CA ILE A 83 -0.95 17.84 2.56
C ILE A 83 -0.11 16.79 1.84
N ASN A 84 -0.69 15.60 1.67
CA ASN A 84 -0.10 14.53 0.87
C ASN A 84 -0.99 14.22 -0.33
N MET A 85 -0.40 14.25 -1.51
CA MET A 85 -1.01 13.79 -2.74
C MET A 85 -0.51 12.38 -3.05
N ILE A 86 -1.39 11.51 -3.48
CA ILE A 86 -1.09 10.15 -3.92
C ILE A 86 -1.71 9.99 -5.29
N CYS A 87 -0.94 9.42 -6.21
CA CYS A 87 -1.42 9.01 -7.51
C CYS A 87 -0.89 7.62 -7.76
N GLY A 88 -1.70 6.71 -8.26
CA GLY A 88 -1.24 5.39 -8.61
C GLY A 88 -1.98 4.82 -9.80
N CYS A 89 -1.35 3.84 -10.42
CA CYS A 89 -1.94 3.06 -11.48
C CYS A 89 -1.74 1.57 -11.19
N ASP A 90 -2.79 0.83 -11.45
CA ASP A 90 -2.87 -0.61 -11.30
C ASP A 90 -3.10 -1.18 -12.69
N CYS A 91 -2.09 -1.85 -13.24
CA CYS A 91 -2.17 -2.58 -14.49
C CYS A 91 -2.22 -4.07 -14.17
N ALA A 92 -3.35 -4.71 -14.42
CA ALA A 92 -3.43 -6.17 -14.36
C ALA A 92 -3.14 -6.75 -15.74
N LEU A 93 -2.28 -7.78 -15.81
CA LEU A 93 -2.02 -8.49 -17.07
C LEU A 93 -3.28 -9.18 -17.63
N THR A 94 -4.30 -9.40 -16.78
CA THR A 94 -5.52 -10.15 -17.09
C THR A 94 -6.82 -9.38 -16.82
N ALA A 95 -6.75 -8.12 -16.37
CA ALA A 95 -7.93 -7.29 -16.09
C ALA A 95 -7.69 -5.84 -16.53
N TYR A 96 -8.78 -5.08 -16.69
CA TYR A 96 -8.74 -3.69 -17.15
C TYR A 96 -7.79 -2.82 -16.31
N PRO A 97 -6.93 -1.99 -16.92
CA PRO A 97 -6.08 -1.04 -16.20
C PRO A 97 -6.94 -0.04 -15.42
N SER A 98 -6.51 0.33 -14.22
CA SER A 98 -7.19 1.34 -13.38
C SER A 98 -6.19 2.35 -12.84
N ALA A 99 -6.57 3.62 -12.83
CA ALA A 99 -5.80 4.68 -12.18
C ALA A 99 -6.55 5.17 -10.96
N PHE A 100 -5.83 5.69 -9.99
CA PHE A 100 -6.42 6.35 -8.86
C PHE A 100 -5.59 7.54 -8.43
N ALA A 101 -6.26 8.57 -7.94
CA ALA A 101 -5.64 9.73 -7.34
C ALA A 101 -6.32 9.97 -6.00
N SER A 102 -5.53 10.14 -4.95
CA SER A 102 -6.06 10.55 -3.65
C SER A 102 -5.28 11.72 -3.10
N VAL A 103 -5.98 12.70 -2.58
CA VAL A 103 -5.41 13.81 -1.84
C VAL A 103 -5.82 13.68 -0.39
N SER A 104 -4.87 13.88 0.50
CA SER A 104 -5.09 13.86 1.93
C SER A 104 -4.63 15.17 2.55
N PHE A 105 -5.50 15.72 3.40
CA PHE A 105 -5.29 16.95 4.14
C PHE A 105 -5.31 16.59 5.63
N GLY A 106 -4.18 16.69 6.30
CA GLY A 106 -4.11 16.77 7.76
C GLY A 106 -4.46 18.20 8.17
N LEU A 107 -5.66 18.42 8.72
CA LEU A 107 -6.06 19.76 9.14
C LEU A 107 -5.20 20.19 10.34
N SER A 108 -4.47 21.29 10.12
CA SER A 108 -3.74 22.03 11.12
C SER A 108 -4.65 23.07 11.77
N LYS A 109 -4.83 22.97 13.10
CA LYS A 109 -5.41 23.95 14.05
C LYS A 109 -6.56 24.81 13.51
N LEU A 110 -7.78 24.29 13.52
CA LEU A 110 -8.96 25.15 13.48
C LEU A 110 -9.21 25.72 14.88
N ASN A 111 -9.07 27.05 15.02
CA ASN A 111 -9.56 27.85 16.15
C ASN A 111 -9.03 27.49 17.56
N GLY A 112 -7.70 27.50 17.75
CA GLY A 112 -7.10 27.50 19.09
C GLY A 112 -6.99 26.14 19.81
N ASN A 113 -7.54 25.05 19.25
CA ASN A 113 -7.35 23.70 19.78
C ASN A 113 -6.48 22.83 18.86
N ILE A 114 -5.51 22.12 19.44
CA ILE A 114 -4.53 21.29 18.73
C ILE A 114 -5.13 19.88 18.53
N GLY A 115 -6.07 19.76 17.59
CA GLY A 115 -6.60 18.48 17.13
C GLY A 115 -5.97 18.06 15.80
N ARG A 116 -5.43 16.84 15.72
CA ARG A 116 -5.02 16.21 14.44
C ARG A 116 -6.26 15.53 13.82
N SER A 117 -7.09 16.29 13.10
CA SER A 117 -8.16 15.72 12.25
C SER A 117 -7.66 15.69 10.81
N GLY A 118 -7.93 14.62 10.06
CA GLY A 118 -7.47 14.48 8.68
C GLY A 118 -8.58 14.03 7.75
N ILE A 119 -8.59 14.53 6.52
CA ILE A 119 -9.51 14.12 5.46
C ILE A 119 -8.69 13.49 4.34
N VAL A 120 -9.06 12.29 3.90
CA VAL A 120 -8.52 11.64 2.71
C VAL A 120 -9.63 11.52 1.68
N VAL A 121 -9.43 12.09 0.50
CA VAL A 121 -10.33 11.95 -0.64
C VAL A 121 -9.60 11.16 -1.70
N ARG A 122 -10.15 10.02 -2.10
CA ARG A 122 -9.59 9.14 -3.13
C ARG A 122 -10.60 8.94 -4.24
N ALA A 123 -10.15 9.11 -5.48
CA ALA A 123 -10.90 8.80 -6.68
C ALA A 123 -10.16 7.69 -7.44
N ASP A 124 -10.83 6.58 -7.69
CA ASP A 124 -10.35 5.49 -8.54
C ASP A 124 -11.17 5.52 -9.85
N THR A 125 -10.51 5.26 -10.98
CA THR A 125 -11.15 5.25 -12.30
C THR A 125 -10.54 4.15 -13.17
N PRO A 126 -11.32 3.16 -13.61
CA PRO A 126 -10.87 2.16 -14.57
C PRO A 126 -10.66 2.80 -15.96
N LEU A 127 -9.46 2.68 -16.54
CA LEU A 127 -9.12 3.27 -17.84
C LEU A 127 -9.94 2.69 -19.02
N GLY A 128 -10.58 1.54 -18.84
CA GLY A 128 -11.47 0.92 -19.85
C GLY A 128 -12.96 1.30 -19.73
N SER A 129 -13.36 2.00 -18.66
CA SER A 129 -14.74 2.42 -18.41
C SER A 129 -14.73 3.85 -17.90
N VAL A 130 -14.74 4.80 -18.85
CA VAL A 130 -14.79 6.24 -18.60
C VAL A 130 -16.06 6.66 -17.80
N GLY A 131 -17.05 5.78 -17.65
CA GLY A 131 -18.35 6.07 -17.05
C GLY A 131 -18.57 5.70 -15.58
N GLN A 132 -17.61 5.07 -14.88
CA GLN A 132 -17.79 4.66 -13.46
C GLN A 132 -16.57 4.99 -12.59
N PRO A 133 -16.29 6.28 -12.32
CA PRO A 133 -15.34 6.64 -11.29
C PRO A 133 -15.90 6.29 -9.90
N SER A 134 -15.09 5.69 -9.04
CA SER A 134 -15.45 5.45 -7.63
C SER A 134 -14.72 6.44 -6.75
N PHE A 135 -15.46 7.16 -5.91
CA PHE A 135 -14.89 8.07 -4.92
C PHE A 135 -15.02 7.47 -3.52
N SER A 136 -13.99 7.64 -2.70
CA SER A 136 -13.99 7.31 -1.29
C SER A 136 -13.49 8.50 -0.49
N ILE A 137 -14.18 8.80 0.60
CA ILE A 137 -13.84 9.88 1.52
C ILE A 137 -13.66 9.24 2.89
N GLN A 138 -12.47 9.40 3.47
CA GLN A 138 -12.15 8.90 4.80
C GLN A 138 -11.87 10.09 5.72
N LEU A 139 -12.70 10.22 6.74
CA LEU A 139 -12.54 11.23 7.80
C LEU A 139 -11.83 10.57 8.98
N ASN A 140 -10.57 10.92 9.19
CA ASN A 140 -9.81 10.49 10.36
C ASN A 140 -10.08 11.49 11.50
N ASN A 141 -11.03 11.10 12.35
CA ASN A 141 -11.40 11.87 13.54
C ASN A 141 -10.64 11.34 14.76
N ALA A 142 -9.62 12.07 15.19
CA ALA A 142 -9.19 12.06 16.59
C ALA A 142 -9.98 13.13 17.36
N PHE A 143 -11.32 13.04 17.37
CA PHE A 143 -12.11 13.81 18.33
C PHE A 143 -11.94 13.12 19.69
N LYS A 144 -10.97 13.59 20.47
CA LYS A 144 -11.00 13.40 21.91
C LYS A 144 -11.76 14.59 22.49
N PHE A 145 -12.97 14.32 22.97
CA PHE A 145 -13.75 15.21 23.82
C PHE A 145 -13.19 15.18 25.25
#